data_AF-A0A5C8VV47-F1
#
_entry.id   AF-A0A5C8VV47-F1
#
_cell.length_a   1.000
_cell.length_b   1.000
_cell.length_c   1.000
_cell.angle_alpha   90.00
_cell.angle_beta   90.00
_cell.angle_gamma   90.00
#
_symmetry.space_group_name_H-M   'P 1'
#
loop_
_entity.id
_entity.type
_entity.pdbx_description
1 polymer ?
#
loop_
_entity_poly.entity_id
_entity_poly.type
_entity_poly.pdbx_seq_one_letter_code
_entity_poly.pdbx_strand_id
1 'polypeptide(L)' 'MRLITPHDVLPAYSRGAIGSGEAIVALGVNGFLDLIVAMADAGHRLPRPAEAAIEAQLDTAMPLPLFVLDDGGGGA' A
#
# COMPACT_ATOMS: atom_id res chain seq x y z
N MET A 1 -6.77 -22.29 3.82
CA MET A 1 -6.07 -21.18 3.12
C MET A 1 -6.90 -19.93 3.28
N ARG A 2 -6.43 -18.95 4.05
CA ARG A 2 -7.11 -17.66 4.17
C ARG A 2 -6.64 -16.84 2.96
N LEU A 3 -7.54 -16.53 2.03
CA LEU A 3 -7.26 -15.63 0.92
C LEU A 3 -7.05 -14.24 1.53
N ILE A 4 -5.79 -13.89 1.81
CA ILE A 4 -5.45 -12.56 2.33
C ILE A 4 -5.52 -11.64 1.11
N THR A 5 -6.59 -10.86 1.02
CA THR A 5 -6.76 -9.93 -0.10
C THR A 5 -5.86 -8.72 0.11
N PRO A 6 -5.51 -7.96 -0.95
CA PRO A 6 -4.78 -6.70 -0.78
C PRO A 6 -5.45 -5.74 0.22
N HIS A 7 -6.77 -5.79 0.31
CA HIS A 7 -7.58 -5.03 1.26
C HIS A 7 -7.38 -5.43 2.72
N ASP A 8 -6.80 -6.61 3.00
CA ASP A 8 -6.44 -7.06 4.34
C ASP A 8 -4.97 -6.74 4.67
N VAL A 9 -4.07 -6.88 3.67
CA VAL A 9 -2.62 -6.67 3.86
C VAL A 9 -2.28 -5.20 4.08
N LEU A 10 -2.82 -4.30 3.25
CA LEU A 10 -2.44 -2.88 3.29
C LEU A 10 -2.83 -2.20 4.61
N PRO A 11 -4.05 -2.39 5.17
CA PRO A 11 -4.38 -1.83 6.47
C PRO A 11 -3.63 -2.48 7.63
N ALA A 12 -3.24 -3.74 7.53
CA ALA A 12 -2.42 -4.41 8.54
C ALA A 12 -1.00 -3.84 8.57
N TYR A 13 -0.41 -3.63 7.39
CA TYR A 13 0.90 -2.99 7.25
C TYR A 13 0.89 -1.53 7.75
N SER A 14 -0.11 -0.74 7.36
CA SER A 14 -0.26 0.66 7.79
C SER A 14 -0.36 0.82 9.31
N ARG A 15 -1.03 -0.13 9.98
CA ARG A 15 -1.15 -0.16 11.45
C ARG A 15 0.06 -0.78 12.17
N GLY A 16 1.08 -1.21 11.43
CA GLY A 16 2.27 -1.86 11.98
C GLY A 16 2.01 -3.27 12.52
N ALA A 17 0.88 -3.88 12.18
CA ALA A 17 0.54 -5.24 12.63
C ALA A 17 1.36 -6.32 11.91
N ILE A 18 1.89 -6.00 10.72
CA ILE A 18 2.80 -6.84 9.95
C ILE A 18 3.97 -5.98 9.42
N GLY A 19 5.13 -6.61 9.23
CA GLY A 19 6.31 -5.94 8.68
C GLY A 19 6.24 -5.75 7.16
N SER A 20 7.12 -4.91 6.62
CA SER A 20 7.21 -4.65 5.18
C SER A 20 7.47 -5.91 4.36
N GLY A 21 8.38 -6.78 4.82
CA GLY A 21 8.67 -8.05 4.15
C GLY A 21 7.46 -8.99 4.07
N GLU A 22 6.67 -9.07 5.14
CA GLU A 22 5.45 -9.89 5.18
C GLU A 22 4.38 -9.33 4.26
N ALA A 23 4.22 -8.00 4.21
CA ALA A 23 3.29 -7.33 3.29
C ALA A 23 3.68 -7.54 1.82
N ILE A 24 4.97 -7.44 1.49
CA ILE A 24 5.50 -7.66 0.13
C ILE A 24 5.21 -9.08 -0.34
N VAL A 25 5.45 -10.08 0.51
CA VAL A 25 5.16 -11.48 0.20
C VAL A 25 3.68 -11.73 0.02
N ALA A 26 2.84 -11.22 0.93
CA ALA A 26 1.40 -11.40 0.87
C ALA A 26 0.74 -10.72 -0.34
N LEU A 27 1.29 -9.59 -0.81
CA LEU A 27 0.83 -8.89 -2.00
C LEU A 27 1.41 -9.44 -3.31
N GLY A 28 2.36 -10.38 -3.24
CA GLY A 28 3.02 -10.94 -4.43
C GLY A 28 3.90 -9.93 -5.18
N VAL A 29 4.37 -8.86 -4.52
CA VAL A 29 5.15 -7.79 -5.15
C VAL A 29 6.67 -7.97 -5.04
N ASN A 30 7.14 -9.17 -4.63
CA ASN A 30 8.57 -9.49 -4.51
C ASN A 30 9.36 -9.20 -5.81
N GLY A 31 8.81 -9.57 -6.97
CA GLY A 31 9.49 -9.36 -8.25
C GLY A 31 9.67 -7.88 -8.62
N PHE A 32 8.83 -6.98 -8.11
CA PHE A 32 9.02 -5.53 -8.31
C PHE A 32 10.16 -4.99 -7.45
N LEU A 33 10.34 -5.51 -6.24
CA LEU A 33 11.46 -5.13 -5.37
C LEU A 33 12.80 -5.58 -5.97
N ASP A 34 12.87 -6.83 -6.45
CA ASP A 34 14.06 -7.36 -7.10
C ASP A 34 14.42 -6.57 -8.37
N LEU A 35 13.42 -6.17 -9.15
CA LEU A 35 13.63 -5.31 -10.33
C LEU A 35 14.16 -3.92 -9.94
N ILE A 36 13.62 -3.32 -8.88
CA ILE A 36 14.09 -2.01 -8.37
C ILE A 36 15.54 -2.12 -7.90
N VAL A 37 15.89 -3.18 -7.15
CA VAL A 37 17.26 -3.42 -6.69
C VAL A 37 18.21 -3.62 -7.86
N ALA A 38 17.86 -4.47 -8.83
CA ALA A 38 18.69 -4.71 -10.00
C ALA A 38 18.92 -3.43 -10.84
N MET A 39 17.90 -2.57 -10.96
CA MET A 39 18.03 -1.28 -11.66
C MET A 39 18.94 -0.30 -10.91
N ALA A 40 18.84 -0.26 -9.58
CA ALA A 40 19.72 0.57 -8.75
C ALA A 40 21.19 0.10 -8.82
N ASP A 41 21.42 -1.22 -8.74
CA ASP A 41 22.75 -1.83 -8.86
C ASP A 41 23.37 -1.59 -10.24
N ALA A 42 22.56 -1.60 -11.30
CA ALA A 42 22.99 -1.24 -12.65
C ALA A 42 23.28 0.26 -12.83
N GLY A 43 23.12 1.08 -11.77
CA GLY A 43 23.34 2.53 -11.81
C GLY A 43 22.25 3.30 -12.55
N HIS A 44 21.13 2.65 -12.88
CA HIS A 44 19.98 3.33 -13.46
C HIS A 44 19.25 4.13 -12.38
N ARG A 45 18.87 5.37 -12.70
CA ARG A 45 17.95 6.11 -11.85
C ARG A 45 16.63 5.35 -11.82
N LEU A 46 16.19 5.01 -10.61
CA LEU A 46 14.86 4.45 -10.40
C LEU A 46 13.84 5.40 -11.01
N PRO A 47 12.86 4.88 -11.78
CA PRO A 47 11.78 5.71 -12.27
C PRO A 47 11.00 6.25 -11.07
N ARG A 48 11.20 7.53 -10.74
CA ARG A 48 10.29 8.23 -9.84
C ARG A 48 9.04 8.56 -10.65
N PRO A 49 7.86 8.06 -10.27
CA PRO A 49 6.63 8.60 -10.81
C PRO A 49 6.61 10.11 -10.56
N ALA A 50 6.11 10.87 -11.54
CA ALA A 50 5.88 12.29 -11.37
C ALA A 50 4.89 12.51 -10.21
N GLU A 51 4.98 13.64 -9.52
CA GLU A 51 4.13 13.95 -8.36
C GLU A 51 2.63 13.80 -8.69
N ALA A 52 2.20 14.31 -9.85
CA ALA A 52 0.83 14.14 -10.35
C ALA A 52 0.41 12.67 -10.55
N ALA A 53 1.34 11.78 -10.90
CA ALA A 53 1.05 10.35 -11.03
C ALA A 53 0.92 9.67 -9.66
N ILE A 54 1.66 10.15 -8.65
CA ILE A 54 1.52 9.71 -7.26
C ILE A 54 0.15 10.15 -6.72
N GLU A 55 -0.23 11.41 -6.94
CA GLU A 55 -1.53 11.95 -6.53
C GLU A 55 -2.70 11.17 -7.15
N ALA A 56 -2.67 10.91 -8.46
CA ALA A 56 -3.72 10.13 -9.13
C ALA A 56 -3.83 8.69 -8.59
N GLN A 57 -2.70 8.08 -8.22
CA GLN A 57 -2.68 6.75 -7.60
C GLN A 57 -3.26 6.77 -6.18
N LEU A 58 -2.97 7.82 -5.40
CA LEU A 58 -3.54 8.01 -4.06
C LEU A 58 -5.05 8.24 -4.11
N ASP A 59 -5.54 9.07 -5.03
CA ASP A 59 -6.97 9.31 -5.26
C ASP A 59 -7.70 8.02 -5.68
N THR A 60 -7.06 7.21 -6.53
CA THR A 60 -7.62 5.92 -6.96
C THR A 60 -7.62 4.88 -5.83
N ALA A 61 -6.59 4.88 -4.98
CA ALA A 61 -6.45 3.95 -3.86
C ALA A 61 -7.30 4.35 -2.64
N MET A 62 -7.69 5.62 -2.52
CA MET A 62 -8.59 6.10 -1.48
C MET A 62 -9.99 6.42 -2.02
N PRO A 63 -10.91 5.45 -2.13
CA PRO A 63 -12.29 5.76 -1.82
C PRO A 63 -12.34 5.86 -0.29
N LEU A 64 -11.95 6.99 0.29
CA LEU A 64 -12.39 7.29 1.66
C LEU A 64 -13.83 7.79 1.56
N PRO A 65 -14.84 6.98 1.90
CA PRO A 65 -16.02 7.56 2.48
C PRO A 65 -15.58 8.27 3.76
N LEU A 66 -15.54 9.60 3.72
CA LEU A 66 -15.42 10.50 4.87
C LEU A 66 -16.56 10.31 5.92
N PHE A 67 -17.36 9.25 5.80
CA PHE A 67 -18.51 8.91 6.65
C PHE A 67 -18.13 7.98 7.83
N VAL A 68 -16.89 7.46 7.90
CA VAL A 68 -16.46 6.57 9.02
C VAL A 68 -15.87 7.36 10.20
N LEU A 69 -15.70 8.69 10.05
CA LEU A 69 -15.22 9.58 11.11
C LEU A 69 -16.31 10.49 11.70
N ASP A 70 -17.59 10.28 11.38
CA ASP A 70 -18.69 10.91 12.10
C ASP A 70 -19.22 9.98 13.20
N ASP A 71 -19.37 10.55 14.39
CA ASP A 71 -19.24 9.90 15.67
C ASP A 71 -20.29 8.84 16.01
N GLY A 72 -19.82 7.82 16.74
CA GLY A 72 -20.64 7.20 17.77
C GLY A 72 -20.96 8.22 18.86
N GLY A 73 -22.07 8.95 18.70
CA GLY A 73 -22.67 9.81 19.70
C GLY A 73 -23.90 9.17 20.34
N GLY A 74 -23.66 8.36 21.38
CA GLY A 74 -24.53 8.12 22.55
C GLY A 74 -26.04 7.99 22.37
N GLY A 75 -26.55 6.78 22.64
CA GLY A 75 -27.96 6.60 22.95
C GLY A 75 -28.40 7.30 24.24
N ALA A 76 -29.61 7.85 24.21
CA ALA A 76 -30.63 7.85 25.26
C ALA A 76 -31.97 8.24 24.62
#